data_AF-A0A7K4FUE3-F1
#
_entry.id   AF-A0A7K4FUE3-F1
#
_cell.length_a   1.000
_cell.length_b   1.000
_cell.length_c   1.000
_cell.angle_alpha   90.00
_cell.angle_beta   90.00
_cell.angle_gamma   90.00
#
_symmetry.space_group_name_H-M   'P 1'
#
loop_
_entity.id
_entity.type
_entity.pdbx_description
1 polymer ?
#
loop_
_entity_poly.entity_id
_entity_poly.type
_entity_poly.pdbx_seq_one_letter_code
_entity_poly.pdbx_strand_id
1 'polypeptide(L)'
;YDYFAQWPVYMHKYGSENPYAYLKFPVDLKTVKESQLVSDPLRIFDTAARADGASAILMTNEELGKKISENYVKVKAVGFSTSEFRIGEIPSVHGALKTLGDVKADLMEIHDSFSINAALILEEMGYPRGKSLDNLNEIPVNPSGGLKSRGYPGGATGIYQVSEITQQLLGVFPGHRISGTKALVITTDELGTSAYTILLER
;
A
#
# COMPACT_ATOMS: atom_id res chain seq x y z
N TYR A 1 -6.64 5.38 -20.88
CA TYR A 1 -5.42 5.49 -20.04
C TYR A 1 -5.60 6.45 -18.88
N ASP A 2 -6.42 7.51 -18.99
CA ASP A 2 -6.62 8.49 -17.91
C ASP A 2 -6.95 7.87 -16.55
N TYR A 3 -7.74 6.79 -16.53
CA TYR A 3 -8.05 6.01 -15.32
C TYR A 3 -6.80 5.59 -14.52
N PHE A 4 -5.78 5.03 -15.17
CA PHE A 4 -4.56 4.58 -14.48
C PHE A 4 -3.59 5.72 -14.20
N ALA A 5 -3.54 6.72 -15.09
CA ALA A 5 -2.57 7.80 -15.03
C ALA A 5 -2.70 8.70 -13.79
N GLN A 6 -3.86 8.69 -13.12
CA GLN A 6 -4.07 9.39 -11.86
C GLN A 6 -3.31 8.76 -10.69
N TRP A 7 -3.15 7.43 -10.68
CA TRP A 7 -2.54 6.72 -9.55
C TRP A 7 -1.08 7.16 -9.30
N PRO A 8 -0.18 7.18 -10.31
CA PRO A 8 1.18 7.64 -10.09
C PRO A 8 1.28 9.10 -9.65
N VAL A 9 0.42 9.99 -10.18
CA VAL A 9 0.37 11.40 -9.74
C VAL A 9 0.11 11.50 -8.24
N TYR A 10 -0.84 10.71 -7.74
CA TYR A 10 -1.20 10.68 -6.33
C TYR A 10 -0.06 10.12 -5.45
N MET A 11 0.52 8.99 -5.89
CA MET A 11 1.62 8.34 -5.18
C MET A 11 2.88 9.20 -5.12
N HIS A 12 3.22 9.89 -6.22
CA HIS A 12 4.36 10.81 -6.26
C HIS A 12 4.15 12.07 -5.42
N LYS A 13 2.91 12.56 -5.30
CA LYS A 13 2.59 13.66 -4.37
C LYS A 13 2.95 13.25 -2.94
N TYR A 14 2.45 12.12 -2.46
CA TYR A 14 2.74 11.64 -1.11
C TYR A 14 4.21 11.26 -0.91
N GLY A 15 4.81 10.60 -1.89
CA GLY A 15 6.22 10.23 -1.83
C GLY A 15 7.17 11.43 -1.85
N SER A 16 6.79 12.54 -2.47
CA SER A 16 7.58 13.78 -2.44
C SER A 16 7.69 14.40 -1.04
N GLU A 17 6.71 14.12 -0.16
CA GLU A 17 6.70 14.53 1.25
C GLU A 17 7.42 13.51 2.15
N ASN A 18 7.65 12.28 1.66
CA ASN A 18 8.23 11.21 2.45
C ASN A 18 9.77 11.23 2.40
N PRO A 19 10.48 11.52 3.50
CA PRO A 19 11.95 11.55 3.52
C PRO A 19 12.58 10.17 3.27
N TYR A 20 11.82 9.09 3.36
CA TYR A 20 12.30 7.74 3.07
C TYR A 20 12.10 7.33 1.60
N ALA A 21 11.30 8.07 0.82
CA ALA A 21 11.00 7.70 -0.56
C ALA A 21 12.23 7.67 -1.46
N TYR A 22 12.28 6.69 -2.36
CA TYR A 22 13.32 6.59 -3.37
C TYR A 22 13.18 7.70 -4.43
N LEU A 23 11.96 7.93 -4.92
CA LEU A 23 11.63 9.02 -5.82
C LEU A 23 10.94 10.13 -5.01
N LYS A 24 11.62 11.28 -4.86
CA LYS A 24 11.16 12.41 -4.03
C LYS A 24 10.77 13.62 -4.86
N PHE A 25 9.87 13.41 -5.81
CA PHE A 25 9.39 14.49 -6.67
C PHE A 25 7.93 14.24 -7.08
N PRO A 26 7.11 15.30 -7.15
CA PRO A 26 5.77 15.21 -7.72
C PRO A 26 5.86 15.02 -9.24
N VAL A 27 4.83 14.43 -9.83
CA VAL A 27 4.65 14.36 -11.29
C VAL A 27 3.25 14.83 -11.66
N ASP A 28 3.10 15.42 -12.84
CA ASP A 28 1.79 15.80 -13.35
C ASP A 28 1.23 14.76 -14.34
N LEU A 29 -0.06 14.87 -14.62
CA LEU A 29 -0.78 13.93 -15.49
C LEU A 29 -0.19 13.89 -16.90
N LYS A 30 0.27 15.04 -17.42
CA LYS A 30 0.88 15.14 -18.75
C LYS A 30 2.17 14.31 -18.80
N THR A 31 3.04 14.49 -17.81
CA THR A 31 4.30 13.75 -17.66
C THR A 31 4.05 12.25 -17.62
N VAL A 32 3.08 11.79 -16.82
CA VAL A 32 2.70 10.37 -16.75
C VAL A 32 2.25 9.86 -18.12
N LYS A 33 1.35 10.58 -18.80
CA LYS A 33 0.80 10.23 -20.12
C LYS A 33 1.79 10.28 -21.27
N GLU A 34 2.85 11.08 -21.18
CA GLU A 34 3.88 11.21 -22.21
C GLU A 34 5.13 10.36 -21.91
N SER A 35 5.22 9.79 -20.71
CA SER A 35 6.37 8.97 -20.28
C SER A 35 6.53 7.69 -21.10
N GLN A 36 7.71 7.07 -21.02
CA GLN A 36 8.04 5.87 -21.80
C GLN A 36 6.98 4.77 -21.65
N LEU A 37 6.51 4.25 -22.79
CA LEU A 37 5.65 3.08 -22.84
C LEU A 37 6.44 1.83 -22.40
N VAL A 38 5.89 1.05 -21.49
CA VAL A 38 6.49 -0.20 -21.02
C VAL A 38 5.76 -1.39 -21.64
N SER A 39 4.43 -1.41 -21.52
CA SER A 39 3.56 -2.44 -22.10
C SER A 39 2.18 -1.82 -22.26
N ASP A 40 1.69 -1.69 -23.49
CA ASP A 40 0.44 -0.97 -23.77
C ASP A 40 -0.72 -1.47 -22.88
N PRO A 41 -1.41 -0.59 -22.11
CA PRO A 41 -1.30 0.88 -22.09
C PRO A 41 -0.39 1.46 -20.98
N LEU A 42 0.27 0.61 -20.19
CA LEU A 42 1.10 1.00 -19.04
C LEU A 42 2.42 1.66 -19.45
N ARG A 43 2.76 2.71 -18.71
CA ARG A 43 3.98 3.51 -18.88
C ARG A 43 4.88 3.39 -17.66
N ILE A 44 6.06 3.98 -17.73
CA ILE A 44 7.10 3.80 -16.70
C ILE A 44 6.62 4.21 -15.30
N PHE A 45 5.83 5.28 -15.18
CA PHE A 45 5.25 5.72 -13.90
C PHE A 45 4.18 4.77 -13.35
N ASP A 46 3.60 3.90 -14.17
CA ASP A 46 2.69 2.86 -13.69
C ASP A 46 3.41 1.69 -13.03
N THR A 47 4.73 1.60 -13.19
CA THR A 47 5.56 0.53 -12.63
C THR A 47 6.16 0.95 -11.29
N ALA A 48 6.29 0.01 -10.36
CA ALA A 48 6.97 0.27 -9.10
C ALA A 48 8.45 0.61 -9.31
N ALA A 49 8.95 1.59 -8.56
CA ALA A 49 10.34 2.02 -8.64
C ALA A 49 11.25 1.01 -7.94
N ARG A 50 11.92 0.15 -8.71
CA ARG A 50 12.93 -0.79 -8.18
C ARG A 50 14.00 -0.01 -7.42
N ALA A 51 14.22 -0.38 -6.16
CA ALA A 51 15.13 0.32 -5.26
C ALA A 51 15.77 -0.67 -4.29
N ASP A 52 16.97 -0.34 -3.83
CA ASP A 52 17.60 -1.04 -2.70
C ASP A 52 17.09 -0.45 -1.38
N GLY A 53 16.99 -1.27 -0.34
CA GLY A 53 16.64 -0.79 0.99
C GLY A 53 16.30 -1.89 2.00
N ALA A 54 16.14 -1.48 3.25
CA ALA A 54 15.85 -2.36 4.38
C ALA A 54 14.92 -1.66 5.39
N SER A 55 14.11 -2.45 6.07
CA SER A 55 13.27 -2.02 7.18
C SER A 55 13.21 -3.14 8.21
N ALA A 56 13.00 -2.77 9.46
CA ALA A 56 12.91 -3.69 10.58
C ALA A 56 11.76 -3.29 11.49
N ILE A 57 11.14 -4.29 12.10
CA ILE A 57 10.14 -4.12 13.16
C ILE A 57 10.56 -4.95 14.36
N LEU A 58 10.34 -4.42 15.56
CA LEU A 58 10.48 -5.17 16.80
C LEU A 58 9.10 -5.61 17.25
N MET A 59 8.87 -6.93 17.32
CA MET A 59 7.62 -7.50 17.78
C MET A 59 7.82 -8.21 19.12
N THR A 60 6.81 -8.13 19.98
CA THR A 60 6.78 -8.77 21.29
C THR A 60 5.34 -9.05 21.68
N ASN A 61 5.13 -9.91 22.68
CA ASN A 61 3.84 -10.00 23.35
C ASN A 61 3.50 -8.70 24.10
N GLU A 62 2.22 -8.50 24.40
CA GLU A 62 1.73 -7.28 25.05
C GLU A 62 2.31 -7.06 26.45
N GLU A 63 2.57 -8.13 27.21
CA GLU A 63 3.10 -8.03 28.57
C GLU A 63 4.51 -7.43 28.60
N LEU A 64 5.40 -7.93 27.74
CA LEU A 64 6.76 -7.42 27.60
C LEU A 64 6.78 -6.09 26.84
N GLY A 65 5.92 -5.90 25.84
CA GLY A 65 5.82 -4.66 25.08
C GLY A 65 5.56 -3.44 25.95
N LYS A 66 4.61 -3.56 26.89
CA LYS A 66 4.30 -2.52 27.89
C LYS A 66 5.47 -2.15 28.79
N LYS A 67 6.43 -3.06 29.00
CA LYS A 67 7.65 -2.82 29.79
C LYS A 67 8.74 -2.12 28.97
N ILE A 68 8.69 -2.20 27.64
CA ILE A 68 9.70 -1.65 26.72
C ILE A 68 9.31 -0.23 26.27
N SER A 69 8.05 0.00 25.91
CA SER A 69 7.58 1.28 25.37
C SER A 69 6.09 1.49 25.65
N GLU A 70 5.69 2.74 25.86
CA GLU A 70 4.28 3.16 25.89
C GLU A 70 3.74 3.49 24.49
N ASN A 71 4.63 3.67 23.51
CA ASN A 71 4.29 3.96 22.11
C ASN A 71 4.46 2.68 21.28
N TYR A 72 3.40 1.89 21.21
CA TYR A 72 3.35 0.67 20.40
C TYR A 72 2.02 0.57 19.64
N VAL A 73 1.99 -0.29 18.63
CA VAL A 73 0.80 -0.62 17.84
C VAL A 73 0.57 -2.13 17.94
N LYS A 74 -0.69 -2.55 18.10
CA LYS A 74 -1.06 -3.96 18.22
C LYS A 74 -1.34 -4.57 16.85
N VAL A 75 -0.81 -5.77 16.61
CA VAL A 75 -1.29 -6.63 15.53
C VAL A 75 -2.57 -7.31 16.00
N LYS A 76 -3.70 -6.96 15.39
CA LYS A 76 -5.03 -7.46 15.79
C LYS A 76 -5.42 -8.75 15.09
N ALA A 77 -5.05 -8.84 13.82
CA ALA A 77 -5.32 -10.00 13.01
C ALA A 77 -4.33 -10.04 11.84
N VAL A 78 -4.01 -11.26 11.41
CA VAL A 78 -3.21 -11.53 10.22
C VAL A 78 -4.01 -12.50 9.37
N GLY A 79 -4.13 -12.17 8.09
CA GLY A 79 -4.81 -12.97 7.10
C GLY A 79 -3.85 -13.40 6.00
N PHE A 80 -4.12 -14.56 5.43
CA PHE A 80 -3.35 -15.11 4.33
C PHE A 80 -4.25 -15.91 3.42
N SER A 81 -4.01 -15.81 2.11
CA SER A 81 -4.67 -16.64 1.12
C SER A 81 -3.81 -16.75 -0.14
N THR A 82 -4.01 -17.87 -0.83
CA THR A 82 -3.46 -18.13 -2.15
C THR A 82 -4.59 -18.39 -3.14
N SER A 83 -4.40 -18.04 -4.40
CA SER A 83 -5.30 -18.35 -5.51
C SER A 83 -4.53 -18.66 -6.78
N GLU A 84 -5.23 -19.26 -7.75
CA GLU A 84 -4.73 -19.28 -9.13
C GLU A 84 -4.63 -17.86 -9.69
N PHE A 85 -3.74 -17.68 -10.67
CA PHE A 85 -3.62 -16.42 -11.38
C PHE A 85 -4.87 -16.15 -12.21
N ARG A 86 -5.40 -14.93 -12.12
CA ARG A 86 -6.58 -14.48 -12.88
C ARG A 86 -6.36 -13.09 -13.44
N ILE A 87 -6.87 -12.87 -14.64
CA ILE A 87 -6.81 -11.54 -15.29
C ILE A 87 -7.96 -10.69 -14.76
N GLY A 88 -7.63 -9.50 -14.27
CA GLY A 88 -8.62 -8.51 -13.84
C GLY A 88 -9.21 -8.73 -12.45
N GLU A 89 -8.64 -9.60 -11.63
CA GLU A 89 -9.03 -9.80 -10.23
C GLU A 89 -7.83 -10.34 -9.44
N ILE A 90 -7.85 -10.20 -8.12
CA ILE A 90 -6.82 -10.72 -7.21
C ILE A 90 -7.53 -11.50 -6.09
N PRO A 91 -8.03 -12.73 -6.37
CA PRO A 91 -8.87 -13.46 -5.42
C PRO A 91 -8.18 -13.78 -4.10
N SER A 92 -6.85 -13.89 -4.11
CA SER A 92 -6.05 -14.05 -2.90
C SER A 92 -6.25 -12.87 -1.92
N VAL A 93 -6.40 -11.63 -2.40
CA VAL A 93 -6.66 -10.46 -1.54
C VAL A 93 -8.02 -10.59 -0.89
N HIS A 94 -9.07 -10.92 -1.66
CA HIS A 94 -10.40 -11.17 -1.12
C HIS A 94 -10.40 -12.30 -0.08
N GLY A 95 -9.73 -13.41 -0.39
CA GLY A 95 -9.57 -14.53 0.52
C GLY A 95 -8.87 -14.14 1.81
N ALA A 96 -7.76 -13.41 1.74
CA ALA A 96 -7.00 -12.95 2.90
C ALA A 96 -7.82 -11.96 3.75
N LEU A 97 -8.55 -11.03 3.13
CA LEU A 97 -9.45 -10.11 3.84
C LEU A 97 -10.55 -10.86 4.58
N LYS A 98 -11.16 -11.87 3.96
CA LYS A 98 -12.22 -12.67 4.59
C LYS A 98 -11.75 -13.38 5.86
N THR A 99 -10.48 -13.77 5.95
CA THR A 99 -9.93 -14.39 7.17
C THR A 99 -9.83 -13.42 8.35
N LEU A 100 -9.81 -12.10 8.10
CA LEU A 100 -9.82 -11.09 9.16
C LEU A 100 -11.23 -10.86 9.74
N GLY A 101 -12.28 -11.29 9.04
CA GLY A 101 -13.68 -10.98 9.36
C GLY A 101 -14.13 -9.61 8.87
N ASP A 102 -15.21 -9.08 9.46
CA ASP A 102 -15.71 -7.73 9.14
C ASP A 102 -14.81 -6.67 9.82
N VAL A 103 -13.85 -6.16 9.06
CA VAL A 103 -12.84 -5.22 9.54
C VAL A 103 -13.00 -3.89 8.82
N LYS A 104 -13.12 -2.82 9.61
CA LYS A 104 -13.03 -1.44 9.15
C LYS A 104 -11.69 -0.86 9.56
N ALA A 105 -10.96 -0.31 8.59
CA ALA A 105 -9.72 0.42 8.79
C ALA A 105 -9.89 1.86 8.33
N ASP A 106 -9.23 2.78 9.01
CA ASP A 106 -9.26 4.22 8.73
C ASP A 106 -8.28 4.61 7.61
N LEU A 107 -7.23 3.80 7.42
CA LEU A 107 -6.21 3.98 6.41
C LEU A 107 -5.57 2.64 6.03
N MET A 108 -4.87 2.64 4.91
CA MET A 108 -4.27 1.43 4.36
C MET A 108 -2.97 1.66 3.60
N GLU A 109 -2.13 0.63 3.60
CA GLU A 109 -0.99 0.47 2.71
C GLU A 109 -1.20 -0.79 1.87
N ILE A 110 -1.28 -0.63 0.55
CA ILE A 110 -1.56 -1.68 -0.43
C ILE A 110 -0.39 -1.87 -1.39
N HIS A 111 -0.28 -3.08 -1.94
CA HIS A 111 0.79 -3.46 -2.84
C HIS A 111 0.54 -3.00 -4.28
N ASP A 112 0.83 -1.73 -4.55
CA ASP A 112 0.68 -1.13 -5.86
C ASP A 112 1.91 -1.35 -6.75
N SER A 113 2.30 -2.61 -7.02
CA SER A 113 3.44 -2.89 -7.90
C SER A 113 3.22 -2.38 -9.34
N PHE A 114 1.97 -2.40 -9.80
CA PHE A 114 1.48 -1.69 -10.99
C PHE A 114 0.24 -0.84 -10.65
N SER A 115 -0.05 0.24 -11.41
CA SER A 115 -1.28 1.04 -11.19
C SER A 115 -2.55 0.18 -11.28
N ILE A 116 -2.55 -0.84 -12.14
CA ILE A 116 -3.64 -1.83 -12.21
C ILE A 116 -3.75 -2.67 -10.93
N ASN A 117 -2.64 -3.02 -10.26
CA ASN A 117 -2.70 -3.75 -8.99
C ASN A 117 -3.40 -2.93 -7.91
N ALA A 118 -3.15 -1.61 -7.86
CA ALA A 118 -3.88 -0.73 -6.94
C ALA A 118 -5.39 -0.77 -7.22
N ALA A 119 -5.79 -0.63 -8.49
CA ALA A 119 -7.19 -0.70 -8.86
C ALA A 119 -7.84 -2.02 -8.44
N LEU A 120 -7.20 -3.15 -8.75
CA LEU A 120 -7.72 -4.47 -8.43
C LEU A 120 -7.79 -4.71 -6.91
N ILE A 121 -6.75 -4.37 -6.15
CA ILE A 121 -6.76 -4.51 -4.69
C ILE A 121 -7.92 -3.70 -4.09
N LEU A 122 -8.11 -2.46 -4.52
CA LEU A 122 -9.24 -1.65 -4.05
C LEU A 122 -10.59 -2.28 -4.42
N GLU A 123 -10.73 -2.86 -5.60
CA GLU A 123 -11.95 -3.59 -5.96
C GLU A 123 -12.21 -4.80 -5.06
N GLU A 124 -11.18 -5.58 -4.72
CA GLU A 124 -11.30 -6.71 -3.78
C GLU A 124 -11.66 -6.27 -2.36
N MET A 125 -11.33 -5.01 -2.01
CA MET A 125 -11.74 -4.36 -0.76
C MET A 125 -13.18 -3.82 -0.81
N GLY A 126 -13.87 -3.94 -1.95
CA GLY A 126 -15.26 -3.51 -2.12
C GLY A 126 -15.44 -2.13 -2.73
N TYR A 127 -14.37 -1.47 -3.20
CA TYR A 127 -14.53 -0.25 -4.01
C TYR A 127 -15.14 -0.59 -5.38
N PRO A 128 -15.85 0.35 -6.04
CA PRO A 128 -16.58 0.05 -7.26
C PRO A 128 -15.68 -0.45 -8.41
N ARG A 129 -16.01 -1.62 -8.96
CA ARG A 129 -15.29 -2.24 -10.07
C ARG A 129 -15.22 -1.32 -11.30
N GLY A 130 -14.02 -1.16 -11.85
CA GLY A 130 -13.73 -0.29 -12.99
C GLY A 130 -13.72 1.21 -12.68
N LYS A 131 -13.89 1.59 -11.40
CA LYS A 131 -13.93 3.00 -10.92
C LYS A 131 -13.19 3.19 -9.60
N SER A 132 -12.42 2.20 -9.14
CA SER A 132 -11.75 2.22 -7.85
C SER A 132 -10.67 3.32 -7.75
N LEU A 133 -10.24 3.88 -8.88
CA LEU A 133 -9.29 5.01 -8.95
C LEU A 133 -9.93 6.37 -9.24
N ASP A 134 -11.26 6.48 -9.37
CA ASP A 134 -11.91 7.74 -9.79
C ASP A 134 -11.86 8.82 -8.69
N ASN A 135 -11.90 8.42 -7.41
CA ASN A 135 -12.02 9.33 -6.25
C ASN A 135 -10.86 9.17 -5.24
N LEU A 136 -9.61 9.11 -5.72
CA LEU A 136 -8.44 8.87 -4.87
C LEU A 136 -8.29 9.83 -3.68
N ASN A 137 -8.81 11.06 -3.77
CA ASN A 137 -8.80 12.02 -2.67
C ASN A 137 -9.61 11.57 -1.44
N GLU A 138 -10.58 10.68 -1.62
CA GLU A 138 -11.45 10.17 -0.55
C GLU A 138 -10.97 8.82 -0.02
N ILE A 139 -9.96 8.22 -0.66
CA ILE A 139 -9.45 6.90 -0.31
C ILE A 139 -8.18 7.07 0.54
N PRO A 140 -8.19 6.66 1.82
CA PRO A 140 -7.05 6.84 2.72
C PRO A 140 -5.97 5.77 2.48
N VAL A 141 -5.37 5.78 1.28
CA VAL A 141 -4.45 4.74 0.80
C VAL A 141 -3.05 5.25 0.51
N ASN A 142 -2.06 4.42 0.84
CA ASN A 142 -0.64 4.58 0.53
C ASN A 142 -0.07 5.96 0.90
N PRO A 143 -0.27 6.46 2.14
CA PRO A 143 0.30 7.75 2.53
C PRO A 143 1.83 7.77 2.48
N SER A 144 2.51 6.62 2.39
CA SER A 144 3.95 6.55 2.12
C SER A 144 4.36 7.02 0.71
N GLY A 145 3.41 7.09 -0.22
CA GLY A 145 3.66 7.23 -1.66
C GLY A 145 3.76 5.90 -2.41
N GLY A 146 3.44 4.78 -1.75
CA GLY A 146 3.33 3.44 -2.35
C GLY A 146 4.60 2.98 -3.05
N LEU A 147 4.58 1.79 -3.64
CA LEU A 147 5.73 1.24 -4.38
C LEU A 147 6.15 2.11 -5.58
N LYS A 148 5.28 3.04 -6.01
CA LYS A 148 5.49 4.03 -7.09
C LYS A 148 6.58 5.03 -6.75
N SER A 149 6.45 5.68 -5.59
CA SER A 149 7.35 6.75 -5.19
C SER A 149 8.24 6.32 -4.03
N ARG A 150 7.68 5.56 -3.07
CA ARG A 150 8.41 5.07 -1.89
C ARG A 150 9.57 4.17 -2.26
N GLY A 151 9.38 3.36 -3.31
CA GLY A 151 10.34 2.36 -3.80
C GLY A 151 9.89 0.92 -3.52
N TYR A 152 10.41 -0.01 -4.32
CA TYR A 152 10.08 -1.43 -4.27
C TYR A 152 11.33 -2.32 -4.07
N PRO A 153 11.79 -2.45 -2.81
CA PRO A 153 12.91 -3.32 -2.41
C PRO A 153 12.46 -4.77 -2.17
N GLY A 154 11.73 -5.36 -3.13
CA GLY A 154 11.32 -6.77 -3.11
C GLY A 154 10.74 -7.21 -1.76
N GLY A 155 11.43 -8.15 -1.10
CA GLY A 155 11.01 -8.73 0.18
C GLY A 155 10.90 -7.76 1.36
N ALA A 156 11.54 -6.60 1.32
CA ALA A 156 11.42 -5.60 2.39
C ALA A 156 10.10 -4.82 2.34
N THR A 157 9.36 -4.87 1.23
CA THR A 157 8.14 -4.08 0.98
C THR A 157 7.06 -4.28 2.05
N GLY A 158 6.75 -5.52 2.42
CA GLY A 158 5.75 -5.79 3.46
C GLY A 158 6.14 -5.18 4.81
N ILE A 159 7.44 -5.15 5.12
CA ILE A 159 7.96 -4.54 6.35
C ILE A 159 7.99 -2.99 6.24
N TYR A 160 8.17 -2.42 5.04
CA TYR A 160 8.02 -0.98 4.80
C TYR A 160 6.59 -0.55 5.13
N GLN A 161 5.61 -1.26 4.56
CA GLN A 161 4.20 -0.98 4.80
C GLN A 161 3.85 -1.03 6.29
N VAL A 162 4.26 -2.08 7.01
CA VAL A 162 4.01 -2.20 8.47
C VAL A 162 4.74 -1.12 9.26
N SER A 163 5.99 -0.80 8.94
CA SER A 163 6.76 0.21 9.66
C SER A 163 6.18 1.61 9.49
N GLU A 164 5.78 1.98 8.27
CA GLU A 164 5.26 3.31 7.97
C GLU A 164 3.82 3.49 8.43
N ILE A 165 2.97 2.47 8.31
CA ILE A 165 1.62 2.52 8.87
C ILE A 165 1.65 2.56 10.42
N THR A 166 2.65 1.93 11.04
CA THR A 166 2.89 2.04 12.49
C THR A 166 3.23 3.48 12.86
N GLN A 167 4.10 4.15 12.10
CA GLN A 167 4.39 5.57 12.28
C GLN A 167 3.15 6.46 12.06
N GLN A 168 2.28 6.13 11.10
CA GLN A 168 1.00 6.82 10.89
C GLN A 168 0.12 6.73 12.12
N LEU A 169 -0.13 5.50 12.61
CA LEU A 169 -0.96 5.25 13.78
C LEU A 169 -0.40 5.94 15.03
N LEU A 170 0.93 5.94 15.21
CA LEU A 170 1.59 6.65 16.30
C LEU A 170 1.58 8.19 16.15
N GLY A 171 1.25 8.72 14.97
CA GLY A 171 1.21 10.15 14.68
C GLY A 171 2.58 10.78 14.43
N VAL A 172 3.61 9.95 14.22
CA VAL A 172 5.02 10.37 14.06
C VAL A 172 5.53 10.22 12.63
N PHE A 173 4.68 9.80 11.69
CA PHE A 173 5.09 9.69 10.29
C PHE A 173 5.51 11.06 9.73
N PRO A 174 6.70 11.16 9.11
CA PRO A 174 7.27 12.46 8.73
C PRO A 174 6.72 13.05 7.43
N GLY A 175 6.06 12.25 6.58
CA GLY A 175 5.48 12.70 5.32
C GLY A 175 3.98 12.98 5.41
N HIS A 176 3.25 12.66 4.34
CA HIS A 176 1.80 12.82 4.29
C HIS A 176 1.12 12.03 5.41
N ARG A 177 0.29 12.66 6.24
CA ARG A 177 -0.36 12.02 7.40
C ARG A 177 -1.85 11.84 7.21
N ILE A 178 -2.33 10.65 7.53
CA ILE A 178 -3.76 10.32 7.60
C ILE A 178 -4.07 9.95 9.05
N SER A 179 -5.08 10.60 9.63
CA SER A 179 -5.50 10.32 11.01
C SER A 179 -6.32 9.03 11.07
N GLY A 180 -6.04 8.19 12.05
CA GLY A 180 -6.76 6.94 12.28
C GLY A 180 -6.21 6.18 13.48
N THR A 181 -6.96 5.21 13.97
CA THR A 181 -6.54 4.29 15.04
C THR A 181 -6.44 2.86 14.55
N LYS A 182 -7.03 2.53 13.40
CA LYS A 182 -6.96 1.21 12.76
C LYS A 182 -6.44 1.32 11.35
N ALA A 183 -5.45 0.52 11.01
CA ALA A 183 -4.89 0.50 9.67
C ALA A 183 -4.77 -0.91 9.12
N LEU A 184 -4.90 -1.02 7.79
CA LEU A 184 -4.80 -2.28 7.08
C LEU A 184 -3.58 -2.28 6.15
N VAL A 185 -2.74 -3.30 6.27
CA VAL A 185 -1.67 -3.57 5.31
C VAL A 185 -2.12 -4.71 4.40
N ILE A 186 -1.96 -4.55 3.10
CA ILE A 186 -2.19 -5.59 2.10
C ILE A 186 -0.92 -5.71 1.25
N THR A 187 -0.22 -6.82 1.40
CA THR A 187 0.92 -7.16 0.54
C THR A 187 0.59 -8.35 -0.34
N THR A 188 0.96 -8.29 -1.61
CA THR A 188 0.79 -9.38 -2.56
C THR A 188 2.14 -9.85 -3.09
N ASP A 189 2.22 -11.10 -3.51
CA ASP A 189 3.36 -11.65 -4.24
C ASP A 189 2.89 -12.35 -5.53
N GLU A 190 3.82 -12.69 -6.42
CA GLU A 190 3.57 -13.53 -7.60
C GLU A 190 2.38 -13.06 -8.47
N LEU A 191 2.33 -11.77 -8.79
CA LEU A 191 1.23 -11.14 -9.55
C LEU A 191 -0.15 -11.27 -8.87
N GLY A 192 -0.17 -11.43 -7.54
CA GLY A 192 -1.40 -11.51 -6.77
C GLY A 192 -1.94 -12.92 -6.60
N THR A 193 -1.15 -13.97 -6.86
CA THR A 193 -1.54 -15.34 -6.48
C THR A 193 -1.46 -15.56 -4.98
N SER A 194 -0.65 -14.78 -4.26
CA SER A 194 -0.54 -14.82 -2.80
C SER A 194 -0.78 -13.45 -2.20
N ALA A 195 -1.56 -13.38 -1.12
CA ALA A 195 -1.80 -12.14 -0.39
C ALA A 195 -1.72 -12.35 1.12
N TYR A 196 -1.14 -11.36 1.79
CA TYR A 196 -1.08 -11.25 3.24
C TYR A 196 -1.75 -9.95 3.66
N THR A 197 -2.60 -10.03 4.68
CA THR A 197 -3.27 -8.87 5.25
C THR A 197 -2.93 -8.75 6.72
N ILE A 198 -2.69 -7.54 7.21
CA ILE A 198 -2.38 -7.29 8.62
C ILE A 198 -3.24 -6.12 9.10
N LEU A 199 -4.09 -6.38 10.09
CA LEU A 199 -4.83 -5.34 10.80
C LEU A 199 -4.02 -4.86 12.00
N LEU A 200 -3.76 -3.57 12.04
CA LEU A 200 -3.02 -2.89 13.09
C LEU A 200 -3.96 -1.91 13.83
N GLU A 201 -3.85 -1.84 15.15
CA GLU A 201 -4.65 -0.94 15.99
C GLU A 201 -3.77 -0.28 17.05
N ARG A 202 -3.91 1.04 17.22
CA ARG A 202 -3.29 1.80 18.30
C ARG A 202 -4.03 1.62 19.62
#